data_AF-A0A1I2JH28-F1
#
_entry.id   AF-A0A1I2JH28-F1
#
_cell.length_a   1.000
_cell.length_b   1.000
_cell.length_c   1.000
_cell.angle_alpha   90.00
_cell.angle_beta   90.00
_cell.angle_gamma   90.00
#
_symmetry.space_group_name_H-M   'P 1'
#
loop_
_entity.id
_entity.type
_entity.pdbx_description
1 polymer ?
#
loop_
_entity_poly.entity_id
_entity_poly.type
_entity_poly.pdbx_seq_one_letter_code
_entity_poly.pdbx_strand_id
1 'polypeptide(L)'
;MKNLTNWVTGHHHKNGAKTKSHTSRTTSNQNNMKQTLLLAFTLFAITANSQTPPNGLILTKGMTIESEIIGYKTPLLEDAVKWIKLKPNKKAQAVLQFNADIASGKIASTSKTPVPTKINDVTEINGSTVYTGTTRIGVTDYKLTLKNVGDTVHYLLNDGLPFPIPGKNNDTTGVWCFGVRHFPKTIEIGTYLPGYINEMNLFPYDLKTSRREFFNFSGGDGYSYSGFVNVRKTRTMQINSIFIYTPYYVVSKEEIEVAGKKYTAYKLLNEQLSKSNVNTIAKDDPNDFFNDKYTSDKIKENLANRGRGWDTPEKKAEILEKMQTQTGLATNEQGYSVNLQESWYVPELGLIVKSRFFDGTGALQMESRIVSIK
;
A
#
# COMPACT_ATOMS: atom_id res chain seq x y z
N MET A 1 -27.53 25.27 56.31
CA MET A 1 -27.28 23.86 56.67
C MET A 1 -25.80 23.77 57.03
N LYS A 2 -25.44 23.99 58.30
CA LYS A 2 -25.01 22.99 59.30
C LYS A 2 -23.92 22.04 58.75
N ASN A 3 -22.63 22.24 59.01
CA ASN A 3 -21.83 22.05 60.25
C ASN A 3 -21.40 20.60 60.56
N LEU A 4 -20.08 20.46 60.79
CA LEU A 4 -19.40 19.64 61.83
C LEU A 4 -19.50 18.09 61.63
N THR A 5 -18.56 17.23 62.04
CA THR A 5 -17.54 17.30 63.09
C THR A 5 -16.59 16.09 63.00
N ASN A 6 -15.37 16.27 63.50
CA ASN A 6 -14.45 15.22 63.99
C ASN A 6 -15.04 14.39 65.15
N TRP A 7 -14.50 13.19 65.35
CA TRP A 7 -14.35 12.50 66.65
C TRP A 7 -13.03 11.69 66.59
N VAL A 8 -11.96 11.90 67.40
CA VAL A 8 -11.80 11.77 68.88
C VAL A 8 -11.99 10.29 69.26
N THR A 9 -11.15 9.52 69.97
CA THR A 9 -9.92 9.57 70.82
C THR A 9 -9.57 8.08 71.08
N GLY A 10 -8.47 7.60 71.68
CA GLY A 10 -7.35 8.14 72.44
C GLY A 10 -6.64 6.98 73.18
N HIS A 11 -5.54 7.34 73.89
CA HIS A 11 -5.02 6.74 75.15
C HIS A 11 -4.54 5.27 75.15
N HIS A 12 -3.55 4.83 75.94
CA HIS A 12 -2.44 5.36 76.74
C HIS A 12 -1.62 4.12 77.20
N HIS A 13 -0.46 4.31 77.83
CA HIS A 13 0.33 3.34 78.65
C HIS A 13 1.12 2.22 77.95
N LYS A 14 2.19 1.67 78.54
CA LYS A 14 3.38 2.14 79.29
C LYS A 14 4.19 0.84 79.56
N ASN A 15 5.52 0.95 79.49
CA ASN A 15 6.54 0.17 80.23
C ASN A 15 6.68 -1.36 80.06
N GLY A 16 7.94 -1.79 79.95
CA GLY A 16 8.45 -2.79 80.89
C GLY A 16 9.17 -4.04 80.34
N ALA A 17 10.51 -3.96 80.33
CA ALA A 17 11.48 -4.99 80.77
C ALA A 17 11.58 -6.41 80.14
N LYS A 18 12.78 -6.66 79.57
CA LYS A 18 13.70 -7.83 79.67
C LYS A 18 13.14 -9.26 79.78
N THR A 19 13.64 -10.14 78.90
CA THR A 19 14.33 -11.40 79.28
C THR A 19 15.06 -12.03 78.08
N LYS A 20 16.22 -12.65 78.35
CA LYS A 20 17.03 -13.46 77.42
C LYS A 20 16.54 -14.91 77.40
N SER A 21 16.62 -15.59 76.27
CA SER A 21 17.16 -16.97 76.18
C SER A 21 17.47 -17.38 74.73
N HIS A 22 18.52 -18.18 74.59
CA HIS A 22 19.06 -18.76 73.36
C HIS A 22 18.13 -19.81 72.72
N THR A 23 18.06 -19.87 71.38
CA THR A 23 18.55 -21.05 70.62
C THR A 23 18.65 -20.80 69.10
N SER A 24 19.40 -21.68 68.47
CA SER A 24 20.04 -21.72 67.14
C SER A 24 19.22 -21.51 65.85
N ARG A 25 19.98 -21.10 64.82
CA ARG A 25 19.88 -21.43 63.38
C ARG A 25 18.63 -21.00 62.62
N THR A 26 18.81 -20.07 61.67
CA THR A 26 18.71 -20.40 60.24
C THR A 26 19.29 -19.28 59.36
N THR A 27 20.03 -19.72 58.35
CA THR A 27 20.48 -19.04 57.14
C THR A 27 19.38 -18.21 56.48
N SER A 28 19.62 -16.92 56.23
CA SER A 28 19.08 -16.17 55.08
C SER A 28 19.45 -14.68 55.20
N ASN A 29 20.67 -14.31 54.83
CA ASN A 29 21.00 -12.90 54.62
C ASN A 29 21.92 -12.64 53.41
N GLN A 30 21.91 -13.55 52.43
CA GLN A 30 22.53 -13.36 51.12
C GLN A 30 21.52 -13.25 49.96
N ASN A 31 20.22 -13.41 50.22
CA ASN A 31 19.20 -13.33 49.16
C ASN A 31 18.65 -11.92 48.94
N ASN A 32 18.72 -11.03 49.94
CA ASN A 32 18.18 -9.68 49.80
C ASN A 32 19.12 -8.71 49.06
N MET A 33 20.43 -8.99 48.99
CA MET A 33 21.35 -8.18 48.18
C MET A 33 21.41 -8.62 46.71
N LYS A 34 21.04 -9.87 46.41
CA LYS A 34 20.92 -10.37 45.03
C LYS A 34 19.60 -9.94 44.37
N GLN A 35 18.53 -9.76 45.13
CA GLN A 35 17.24 -9.28 44.59
C GLN A 35 17.23 -7.78 44.27
N THR A 36 17.92 -6.93 45.04
CA THR A 36 17.99 -5.49 44.75
C THR A 36 18.91 -5.17 43.56
N LEU A 37 19.98 -5.96 43.35
CA LEU A 37 20.84 -5.81 42.16
C LEU A 37 20.16 -6.33 40.88
N LEU A 38 19.28 -7.32 41.00
CA LEU A 38 18.50 -7.84 39.88
C LEU A 38 17.40 -6.86 39.45
N LEU A 39 16.79 -6.11 40.39
CA LEU A 39 15.81 -5.05 40.07
C LEU A 39 16.45 -3.80 39.45
N ALA A 40 17.69 -3.46 39.80
CA ALA A 40 18.42 -2.39 39.13
C ALA A 40 18.87 -2.76 37.71
N PHE A 41 19.10 -4.05 37.44
CA PHE A 41 19.39 -4.56 36.09
C PHE A 41 18.14 -4.88 35.25
N THR A 42 16.96 -5.07 35.86
CA THR A 42 15.68 -5.15 35.11
C THR A 42 15.05 -3.80 34.81
N LEU A 43 15.49 -2.70 35.45
CA LEU A 43 15.15 -1.35 35.00
C LEU A 43 15.97 -0.87 33.78
N PHE A 44 16.95 -1.67 33.33
CA PHE A 44 17.61 -1.52 32.03
C PHE A 44 17.08 -2.51 30.98
N ALA A 45 15.99 -3.24 31.29
CA ALA A 45 15.24 -3.96 30.28
C ALA A 45 14.28 -3.00 29.59
N ILE A 46 14.71 -2.56 28.41
CA ILE A 46 13.82 -2.18 27.31
C ILE A 46 13.05 -0.86 27.56
N THR A 47 13.79 0.23 27.81
CA THR A 47 13.58 1.40 26.95
C THR A 47 14.30 1.14 25.63
N ALA A 48 13.95 0.05 24.94
CA ALA A 48 13.92 0.07 23.48
C ALA A 48 12.70 0.93 23.12
N ASN A 49 12.76 2.22 23.50
CA ASN A 49 12.43 3.23 22.53
C ASN A 49 13.31 2.82 21.36
N SER A 50 12.68 2.28 20.34
CA SER A 50 13.16 2.34 18.97
C SER A 50 13.57 3.78 18.75
N GLN A 51 14.80 4.12 19.18
CA GLN A 51 15.45 5.35 18.81
C GLN A 51 15.61 5.17 17.32
N THR A 52 14.65 5.71 16.58
CA THR A 52 14.78 5.92 15.16
C THR A 52 16.18 6.50 14.98
N PRO A 53 17.04 5.86 14.16
CA PRO A 53 18.41 6.31 14.01
C PRO A 53 18.43 7.82 13.78
N PRO A 54 19.49 8.54 14.18
CA PRO A 54 19.62 9.98 13.92
C PRO A 54 19.38 10.34 12.44
N ASN A 55 19.59 9.35 11.57
CA ASN A 55 19.51 9.38 10.11
C ASN A 55 18.08 9.08 9.58
N GLY A 56 17.11 8.86 10.48
CA GLY A 56 15.66 8.92 10.24
C GLY A 56 14.96 7.64 9.80
N LEU A 57 15.64 6.64 9.25
CA LEU A 57 15.06 5.34 8.86
C LEU A 57 15.86 4.15 9.41
N ILE A 58 15.19 3.04 9.73
CA ILE A 58 15.82 1.77 10.18
C ILE A 58 16.33 0.90 9.03
N LEU A 59 16.83 1.51 7.94
CA LEU A 59 17.39 0.81 6.78
C LEU A 59 18.92 0.78 6.87
N THR A 60 19.53 -0.37 6.59
CA THR A 60 21.00 -0.55 6.63
C THR A 60 21.53 -1.17 5.36
N LYS A 61 22.80 -0.89 5.05
CA LYS A 61 23.49 -1.52 3.92
C LYS A 61 23.50 -3.04 4.06
N GLY A 62 23.13 -3.74 3.00
CA GLY A 62 23.02 -5.20 2.96
C GLY A 62 21.66 -5.74 3.40
N MET A 63 20.79 -4.91 4.00
CA MET A 63 19.44 -5.30 4.41
C MET A 63 18.65 -5.81 3.20
N THR A 64 17.93 -6.91 3.40
CA THR A 64 17.01 -7.47 2.41
C THR A 64 15.58 -7.44 2.94
N ILE A 65 14.71 -6.73 2.21
CA ILE A 65 13.28 -6.64 2.47
C ILE A 65 12.60 -7.59 1.49
N GLU A 66 12.14 -8.72 2.01
CA GLU A 66 11.37 -9.68 1.24
C GLU A 66 9.92 -9.22 1.18
N SER A 67 9.45 -8.89 -0.02
CA SER A 67 8.05 -8.55 -0.27
C SER A 67 7.40 -9.58 -1.18
N GLU A 68 6.07 -9.64 -1.16
CA GLU A 68 5.31 -10.42 -2.13
C GLU A 68 4.17 -9.60 -2.72
N ILE A 69 3.87 -9.88 -3.99
CA ILE A 69 2.67 -9.43 -4.69
C ILE A 69 1.73 -10.62 -4.81
N ILE A 70 0.52 -10.48 -4.30
CA ILE A 70 -0.52 -11.50 -4.26
C ILE A 70 -1.63 -11.08 -5.21
N GLY A 71 -1.96 -11.92 -6.18
CA GLY A 71 -3.04 -11.68 -7.14
C GLY A 71 -4.32 -12.43 -6.79
N TYR A 72 -5.45 -11.86 -7.18
CA TYR A 72 -6.78 -12.46 -7.06
C TYR A 72 -7.54 -12.32 -8.39
N LYS A 73 -8.37 -13.32 -8.71
CA LYS A 73 -9.31 -13.24 -9.83
C LYS A 73 -10.60 -12.60 -9.33
N THR A 74 -10.90 -11.40 -9.80
CA THR A 74 -12.09 -10.66 -9.34
C THR A 74 -13.37 -11.29 -9.92
N PRO A 75 -14.54 -11.07 -9.30
CA PRO A 75 -15.80 -11.63 -9.78
C PRO A 75 -16.13 -11.28 -11.24
N LEU A 76 -15.75 -10.06 -11.68
CA LEU A 76 -15.87 -9.62 -13.07
C LEU A 76 -15.02 -10.48 -14.01
N LEU A 77 -13.79 -10.80 -13.61
CA LEU A 77 -12.85 -11.62 -14.41
C LEU A 77 -13.18 -13.10 -14.34
N GLU A 78 -13.91 -13.54 -13.32
CA GLU A 78 -14.34 -14.93 -13.17
C GLU A 78 -15.50 -15.28 -14.10
N ASP A 79 -16.54 -14.44 -14.15
CA ASP A 79 -17.69 -14.61 -15.05
C ASP A 79 -18.30 -13.24 -15.41
N ALA A 80 -17.71 -12.59 -16.43
CA ALA A 80 -18.14 -11.28 -16.89
C ALA A 80 -19.61 -11.25 -17.36
N VAL A 81 -20.11 -12.35 -17.95
CA VAL A 81 -21.48 -12.44 -18.47
C VAL A 81 -22.47 -12.43 -17.32
N LYS A 82 -22.23 -13.22 -16.27
CA LYS A 82 -23.05 -13.21 -15.05
C LYS A 82 -22.94 -11.87 -14.34
N TRP A 83 -21.74 -11.31 -14.24
CA TRP A 83 -21.50 -10.02 -13.59
C TRP A 83 -22.32 -8.90 -14.22
N ILE A 84 -22.29 -8.75 -15.55
CA ILE A 84 -22.99 -7.67 -16.25
C ILE A 84 -24.50 -7.72 -16.01
N LYS A 85 -25.08 -8.92 -15.84
CA LYS A 85 -26.51 -9.13 -15.58
C LYS A 85 -26.95 -8.77 -14.16
N LEU A 86 -26.04 -8.56 -13.21
CA LEU A 86 -26.39 -8.19 -11.84
C LEU A 86 -26.78 -6.72 -11.73
N LYS A 87 -27.82 -6.45 -10.91
CA LYS A 87 -28.17 -5.08 -10.50
C LYS A 87 -27.06 -4.46 -9.64
N PRO A 88 -26.87 -3.12 -9.63
CA PRO A 88 -25.78 -2.46 -8.91
C PRO A 88 -25.66 -2.84 -7.43
N ASN A 89 -26.76 -2.84 -6.68
CA ASN A 89 -26.78 -3.25 -5.27
C ASN A 89 -26.32 -4.70 -5.06
N LYS A 90 -26.64 -5.61 -5.98
CA LYS A 90 -26.20 -7.02 -5.94
C LYS A 90 -24.73 -7.17 -6.30
N LYS A 91 -24.20 -6.35 -7.22
CA LYS A 91 -22.76 -6.27 -7.47
C LYS A 91 -22.01 -5.78 -6.23
N ALA A 92 -22.48 -4.72 -5.58
CA ALA A 92 -21.86 -4.20 -4.36
C ALA A 92 -21.83 -5.25 -3.23
N GLN A 93 -22.94 -5.97 -3.01
CA GLN A 93 -22.99 -7.09 -2.05
C GLN A 93 -21.99 -8.21 -2.41
N ALA A 94 -21.88 -8.57 -3.70
CA ALA A 94 -20.92 -9.58 -4.15
C ALA A 94 -19.47 -9.14 -3.96
N VAL A 95 -19.14 -7.87 -4.23
CA VAL A 95 -17.80 -7.30 -3.97
C VAL A 95 -17.47 -7.33 -2.48
N LEU A 96 -18.40 -6.90 -1.61
CA LEU A 96 -18.20 -6.91 -0.16
C LEU A 96 -17.94 -8.34 0.34
N GLN A 97 -18.75 -9.31 -0.10
CA GLN A 97 -18.56 -10.71 0.27
C GLN A 97 -17.23 -11.26 -0.25
N PHE A 98 -16.87 -10.96 -1.50
CA PHE A 98 -15.60 -11.38 -2.10
C PHE A 98 -14.39 -10.85 -1.30
N ASN A 99 -14.39 -9.57 -0.95
CA ASN A 99 -13.33 -8.95 -0.15
C ASN A 99 -13.25 -9.56 1.27
N ALA A 100 -14.40 -9.87 1.88
CA ALA A 100 -14.46 -10.56 3.18
C ALA A 100 -13.99 -12.03 3.09
N ASP A 101 -14.33 -12.73 2.01
CA ASP A 101 -13.89 -14.11 1.75
C ASP A 101 -12.38 -14.18 1.50
N ILE A 102 -11.77 -13.17 0.87
CA ILE A 102 -10.30 -13.05 0.81
C ILE A 102 -9.72 -12.78 2.20
N ALA A 103 -10.27 -11.82 2.94
CA ALA A 103 -9.74 -11.45 4.27
C ALA A 103 -9.80 -12.61 5.28
N SER A 104 -10.81 -13.47 5.18
CA SER A 104 -10.96 -14.68 6.00
C SER A 104 -10.17 -15.89 5.48
N GLY A 105 -9.54 -15.79 4.31
CA GLY A 105 -8.78 -16.88 3.70
C GLY A 105 -9.61 -17.93 2.97
N LYS A 106 -10.92 -17.71 2.81
CA LYS A 106 -11.82 -18.59 2.06
C LYS A 106 -11.55 -18.56 0.55
N ILE A 107 -11.12 -17.42 0.01
CA ILE A 107 -10.64 -17.31 -1.37
C ILE A 107 -9.11 -17.33 -1.38
N ALA A 108 -8.55 -18.33 -2.06
CA ALA A 108 -7.11 -18.45 -2.25
C ALA A 108 -6.59 -17.45 -3.29
N SER A 109 -5.34 -17.02 -3.12
CA SER A 109 -4.63 -16.22 -4.12
C SER A 109 -4.46 -16.99 -5.42
N THR A 110 -4.61 -16.31 -6.56
CA THR A 110 -4.31 -16.90 -7.88
C THR A 110 -2.83 -16.88 -8.22
N SER A 111 -2.07 -15.98 -7.60
CA SER A 111 -0.63 -15.89 -7.79
C SER A 111 0.03 -15.29 -6.56
N LYS A 112 1.29 -15.66 -6.33
CA LYS A 112 2.20 -15.00 -5.41
C LYS A 112 3.54 -14.81 -6.11
N THR A 113 3.99 -13.58 -6.18
CA THR A 113 5.25 -13.22 -6.84
C THR A 113 6.17 -12.58 -5.81
N PRO A 114 7.32 -13.19 -5.49
CA PRO A 114 8.30 -12.58 -4.61
C PRO A 114 8.94 -11.36 -5.28
N VAL A 115 9.15 -10.31 -4.50
CA VAL A 115 9.72 -9.03 -4.94
C VAL A 115 10.76 -8.60 -3.90
N PRO A 116 11.94 -9.25 -3.85
CA PRO A 116 12.97 -8.91 -2.89
C PRO A 116 13.54 -7.54 -3.21
N THR A 117 13.77 -6.74 -2.16
CA THR A 117 14.44 -5.45 -2.23
C THR A 117 15.69 -5.47 -1.39
N LYS A 118 16.85 -5.23 -2.01
CA LYS A 118 18.14 -5.15 -1.33
C LYS A 118 18.58 -3.70 -1.19
N ILE A 119 18.93 -3.28 0.01
CA ILE A 119 19.59 -1.99 0.27
C ILE A 119 21.07 -2.17 -0.02
N ASN A 120 21.55 -1.53 -1.10
CA ASN A 120 22.91 -1.68 -1.59
C ASN A 120 23.87 -0.70 -0.91
N ASP A 121 23.40 0.51 -0.61
CA ASP A 121 24.23 1.53 0.02
C ASP A 121 23.43 2.53 0.83
N VAL A 122 24.10 3.14 1.82
CA VAL A 122 23.58 4.21 2.67
C VAL A 122 24.66 5.28 2.77
N THR A 123 24.34 6.50 2.36
CA THR A 123 25.30 7.61 2.29
C THR A 123 24.74 8.85 2.97
N GLU A 124 25.58 9.56 3.71
CA GLU A 124 25.26 10.86 4.29
C GLU A 124 25.81 11.97 3.38
N ILE A 125 24.93 12.85 2.90
CA ILE A 125 25.27 13.94 1.98
C ILE A 125 24.54 15.21 2.41
N ASN A 126 25.28 16.24 2.82
CA ASN A 126 24.74 17.58 3.11
C ASN A 126 23.51 17.58 4.05
N GLY A 127 23.57 16.83 5.16
CA GLY A 127 22.46 16.73 6.12
C GLY A 127 21.26 15.91 5.62
N SER A 128 21.44 15.15 4.53
CA SER A 128 20.48 14.17 4.03
C SER A 128 21.09 12.78 4.06
N THR A 129 20.27 11.77 4.37
CA THR A 129 20.67 10.36 4.22
C THR A 129 20.06 9.79 2.95
N VAL A 130 20.90 9.25 2.06
CA VAL A 130 20.48 8.63 0.80
C VAL A 130 20.68 7.13 0.89
N TYR A 131 19.59 6.40 0.67
CA TYR A 131 19.55 4.94 0.58
C TYR A 131 19.37 4.54 -0.88
N THR A 132 20.25 3.71 -1.39
CA THR A 132 20.12 3.13 -2.73
C THR A 132 19.96 1.63 -2.64
N GLY A 133 19.17 1.07 -3.54
CA GLY A 133 18.85 -0.35 -3.53
C GLY A 133 18.41 -0.87 -4.88
N THR A 134 18.10 -2.16 -4.90
CA THR A 134 17.56 -2.86 -6.06
C THR A 134 16.38 -3.71 -5.65
N THR A 135 15.25 -3.56 -6.33
CA THR A 135 14.06 -4.41 -6.20
C THR A 135 13.99 -5.34 -7.39
N ARG A 136 13.85 -6.65 -7.20
CA ARG A 136 13.75 -7.61 -8.30
C ARG A 136 12.30 -7.97 -8.59
N ILE A 137 11.87 -7.82 -9.84
CA ILE A 137 10.56 -8.32 -10.32
C ILE A 137 10.81 -9.24 -11.51
N GLY A 138 10.52 -10.53 -11.35
CA GLY A 138 10.88 -11.54 -12.34
C GLY A 138 12.40 -11.63 -12.49
N VAL A 139 12.90 -11.36 -13.71
CA VAL A 139 14.34 -11.38 -14.04
C VAL A 139 14.97 -9.99 -14.09
N THR A 140 14.21 -8.96 -13.73
CA THR A 140 14.63 -7.56 -13.88
C THR A 140 14.87 -6.92 -12.51
N ASP A 141 16.01 -6.25 -12.37
CA ASP A 141 16.36 -5.46 -11.19
C ASP A 141 16.03 -3.97 -11.42
N TYR A 142 15.28 -3.38 -10.49
CA TYR A 142 14.83 -2.01 -10.52
C TYR A 142 15.58 -1.18 -9.47
N LYS A 143 16.18 -0.06 -9.87
CA LYS A 143 16.87 0.86 -8.93
C LYS A 143 15.85 1.50 -7.99
N LEU A 144 16.14 1.42 -6.70
CA LEU A 144 15.45 2.12 -5.63
C LEU A 144 16.33 3.27 -5.14
N THR A 145 15.74 4.45 -4.91
CA THR A 145 16.42 5.55 -4.23
C THR A 145 15.46 6.20 -3.23
N LEU A 146 15.86 6.23 -1.97
CA LEU A 146 15.19 6.95 -0.90
C LEU A 146 16.13 8.03 -0.40
N LYS A 147 15.64 9.25 -0.21
CA LYS A 147 16.40 10.32 0.40
C LYS A 147 15.63 10.82 1.61
N ASN A 148 16.20 10.69 2.80
CA ASN A 148 15.66 11.29 4.00
C ASN A 148 16.29 12.68 4.20
N VAL A 149 15.44 13.71 4.28
CA VAL A 149 15.86 15.10 4.51
C VAL A 149 15.04 15.65 5.67
N GLY A 150 15.69 15.90 6.81
CA GLY A 150 15.00 16.30 8.04
C GLY A 150 13.93 15.30 8.44
N ASP A 151 12.66 15.72 8.39
CA ASP A 151 11.48 14.91 8.74
C ASP A 151 10.66 14.46 7.54
N THR A 152 11.24 14.47 6.34
CA THR A 152 10.57 13.98 5.13
C THR A 152 11.42 12.93 4.42
N VAL A 153 10.77 11.80 4.13
CA VAL A 153 11.30 10.76 3.26
C VAL A 153 10.85 11.06 1.83
N HIS A 154 11.83 11.19 0.95
CA HIS A 154 11.63 11.33 -0.49
C HIS A 154 11.86 9.98 -1.14
N TYR A 155 10.81 9.42 -1.73
CA TYR A 155 10.92 8.23 -2.56
C TYR A 155 11.14 8.68 -4.01
N LEU A 156 12.34 8.47 -4.53
CA LEU A 156 12.68 8.81 -5.91
C LEU A 156 12.49 7.57 -6.77
N LEU A 157 11.43 7.58 -7.57
CA LEU A 157 11.25 6.60 -8.63
C LEU A 157 12.14 7.02 -9.78
N ASN A 158 13.09 6.15 -10.12
CA ASN A 158 13.93 6.28 -11.30
C ASN A 158 14.79 7.56 -11.35
N ASP A 159 15.92 7.54 -10.65
CA ASP A 159 16.96 8.54 -10.76
C ASP A 159 17.75 8.38 -12.08
N GLY A 160 17.07 8.64 -13.21
CA GLY A 160 17.71 9.12 -14.44
C GLY A 160 17.68 8.23 -15.70
N LEU A 161 16.98 7.09 -15.80
CA LEU A 161 17.00 6.31 -17.05
C LEU A 161 15.65 5.69 -17.48
N PRO A 162 15.25 5.84 -18.76
CA PRO A 162 14.24 5.00 -19.41
C PRO A 162 14.40 3.52 -19.05
N PHE A 163 13.36 2.86 -18.52
CA PHE A 163 13.44 1.41 -18.29
C PHE A 163 12.78 0.63 -19.42
N PRO A 164 13.54 -0.08 -20.27
CA PRO A 164 12.96 -1.12 -21.09
C PRO A 164 12.61 -2.33 -20.19
N ILE A 165 11.32 -2.65 -20.09
CA ILE A 165 10.80 -3.97 -19.73
C ILE A 165 10.92 -4.86 -20.97
N PRO A 166 11.85 -5.81 -21.01
CA PRO A 166 11.92 -6.77 -22.12
C PRO A 166 10.68 -7.67 -22.09
N GLY A 167 9.89 -7.57 -23.15
CA GLY A 167 8.78 -8.47 -23.48
C GLY A 167 9.30 -9.78 -24.08
N LYS A 168 8.35 -10.66 -24.43
CA LYS A 168 8.67 -11.87 -25.20
C LYS A 168 9.28 -11.45 -26.55
N ASN A 169 10.38 -12.08 -26.95
CA ASN A 169 11.13 -11.84 -28.21
C ASN A 169 12.05 -10.59 -28.25
N ASN A 170 12.59 -10.11 -27.11
CA ASN A 170 13.42 -8.90 -27.05
C ASN A 170 12.69 -7.58 -27.41
N ASP A 171 11.36 -7.59 -27.54
CA ASP A 171 10.58 -6.36 -27.70
C ASP A 171 10.59 -5.57 -26.38
N THR A 172 11.12 -4.35 -26.34
CA THR A 172 11.19 -3.56 -25.10
C THR A 172 9.97 -2.66 -24.94
N THR A 173 9.18 -2.85 -23.88
CA THR A 173 8.18 -1.85 -23.42
C THR A 173 8.86 -0.89 -22.44
N GLY A 174 8.68 0.43 -22.56
CA GLY A 174 9.30 1.39 -21.66
C GLY A 174 8.44 1.69 -20.43
N VAL A 175 9.06 1.90 -19.26
CA VAL A 175 8.43 2.62 -18.14
C VAL A 175 9.29 3.85 -17.83
N TRP A 176 8.65 5.02 -17.82
CA TRP A 176 9.27 6.34 -17.60
C TRP A 176 8.67 6.98 -16.34
N CYS A 177 9.02 6.46 -15.17
CA CYS A 177 8.57 7.07 -13.92
C CYS A 177 9.34 8.36 -13.65
N PHE A 178 8.69 9.53 -13.65
CA PHE A 178 9.23 10.78 -13.12
C PHE A 178 8.46 11.17 -11.88
N GLY A 179 8.95 10.82 -10.69
CA GLY A 179 8.19 11.11 -9.49
C GLY A 179 8.99 11.04 -8.23
N VAL A 180 8.97 12.13 -7.47
CA VAL A 180 9.38 12.12 -6.08
C VAL A 180 8.12 12.07 -5.23
N ARG A 181 7.95 10.99 -4.46
CA ARG A 181 6.91 10.95 -3.42
C ARG A 181 7.46 11.47 -2.12
N HIS A 182 6.68 12.29 -1.44
CA HIS A 182 7.05 12.87 -0.16
C HIS A 182 6.22 12.23 0.95
N PHE A 183 6.90 11.69 1.96
CA PHE A 183 6.27 11.20 3.17
C PHE A 183 6.87 11.88 4.39
N PRO A 184 6.12 12.75 5.08
CA PRO A 184 6.52 13.25 6.39
C PRO A 184 6.66 12.10 7.39
N LYS A 185 7.56 12.22 8.37
CA LYS A 185 7.65 11.25 9.48
C LYS A 185 6.40 11.28 10.35
N THR A 186 5.87 12.48 10.59
CA THR A 186 4.64 12.72 11.34
C THR A 186 3.56 13.17 10.39
N ILE A 187 2.47 12.42 10.32
CA ILE A 187 1.37 12.67 9.40
C ILE A 187 0.08 12.79 10.20
N GLU A 188 -0.69 13.85 10.00
CA GLU A 188 -1.98 14.02 10.66
C GLU A 188 -3.08 13.26 9.90
N ILE A 189 -4.00 12.63 10.64
CA ILE A 189 -5.21 12.05 10.06
C ILE A 189 -6.02 13.17 9.41
N GLY A 190 -6.51 12.92 8.20
CA GLY A 190 -7.20 13.91 7.38
C GLY A 190 -6.28 14.71 6.45
N THR A 191 -4.97 14.47 6.49
CA THR A 191 -4.03 15.14 5.60
C THR A 191 -4.09 14.57 4.18
N TYR A 192 -4.00 15.46 3.20
CA TYR A 192 -3.75 15.11 1.81
C TYR A 192 -2.25 15.10 1.53
N LEU A 193 -1.73 13.99 1.01
CA LEU A 193 -0.37 13.88 0.51
C LEU A 193 -0.40 13.97 -1.02
N PRO A 194 0.21 15.01 -1.62
CA PRO A 194 0.22 15.17 -3.07
C PRO A 194 0.78 13.94 -3.78
N GLY A 195 0.11 13.54 -4.85
CA GLY A 195 0.61 12.50 -5.75
C GLY A 195 1.75 13.00 -6.62
N TYR A 196 2.34 12.07 -7.35
CA TYR A 196 3.24 12.35 -8.47
C TYR A 196 2.73 11.62 -9.71
N ILE A 197 3.23 11.99 -10.88
CA ILE A 197 2.84 11.42 -12.17
C ILE A 197 3.86 10.35 -12.57
N ASN A 198 3.44 9.11 -12.75
CA ASN A 198 4.23 8.15 -13.53
C ASN A 198 3.82 8.24 -14.99
N GLU A 199 4.78 8.32 -15.91
CA GLU A 199 4.52 8.09 -17.33
C GLU A 199 5.00 6.68 -17.71
N MET A 200 4.22 5.95 -18.48
CA MET A 200 4.63 4.66 -19.03
C MET A 200 4.61 4.78 -20.54
N ASN A 201 5.79 4.91 -21.15
CA ASN A 201 5.93 4.97 -22.60
C ASN A 201 5.88 3.56 -23.20
N LEU A 202 4.76 3.24 -23.84
CA LEU A 202 4.58 1.98 -24.52
C LEU A 202 5.13 2.12 -25.94
N PHE A 203 6.30 1.54 -26.19
CA PHE A 203 6.83 1.46 -27.55
C PHE A 203 5.93 0.55 -28.40
N PRO A 204 5.69 0.88 -29.67
CA PRO A 204 4.81 0.10 -30.51
C PRO A 204 5.40 -1.30 -30.71
N TYR A 205 4.59 -2.32 -30.44
CA TYR A 205 4.84 -3.68 -30.94
C TYR A 205 3.59 -4.20 -31.64
N ASP A 206 3.84 -5.06 -32.62
CA ASP A 206 2.83 -5.77 -33.38
C ASP A 206 2.28 -6.94 -32.54
N LEU A 207 1.14 -6.72 -31.89
CA LEU A 207 0.49 -7.72 -31.06
C LEU A 207 -0.21 -8.74 -31.97
N LYS A 208 0.41 -9.92 -32.12
CA LYS A 208 -0.18 -11.05 -32.85
C LYS A 208 -1.18 -11.78 -31.97
N THR A 209 -2.47 -11.55 -32.22
CA THR A 209 -3.56 -12.25 -31.52
C THR A 209 -4.09 -13.38 -32.41
N SER A 210 -4.43 -14.53 -31.81
CA SER A 210 -5.19 -15.59 -32.46
C SER A 210 -6.61 -15.56 -31.91
N ARG A 211 -7.61 -15.38 -32.78
CA ARG A 211 -9.02 -15.46 -32.37
C ARG A 211 -9.84 -16.24 -33.37
N ARG A 212 -10.90 -16.85 -32.87
CA ARG A 212 -11.87 -17.63 -33.64
C ARG A 212 -12.86 -16.65 -34.29
N GLU A 213 -12.72 -16.38 -35.59
CA GLU A 213 -13.66 -15.53 -36.33
C GLU A 213 -14.65 -16.39 -37.10
N PHE A 214 -15.91 -15.97 -37.06
CA PHE A 214 -16.95 -16.51 -37.93
C PHE A 214 -16.76 -15.95 -39.33
N PHE A 215 -16.79 -16.82 -40.32
CA PHE A 215 -16.84 -16.43 -41.73
C PHE A 215 -18.08 -17.03 -42.36
N ASN A 216 -18.67 -16.30 -43.29
CA ASN A 216 -19.74 -16.77 -44.15
C ASN A 216 -19.39 -16.36 -45.57
N PHE A 217 -19.19 -17.36 -46.43
CA PHE A 217 -19.02 -17.15 -47.85
C PHE A 217 -20.26 -17.66 -48.56
N SER A 218 -20.86 -16.81 -49.38
CA SER A 218 -21.97 -17.17 -50.26
C SER A 218 -21.52 -16.97 -51.69
N GLY A 219 -21.39 -18.07 -52.44
CA GLY A 219 -21.09 -18.03 -53.86
C GLY A 219 -22.34 -17.81 -54.70
N GLY A 220 -22.17 -17.34 -55.94
CA GLY A 220 -23.29 -17.05 -56.87
C GLY A 220 -24.13 -18.27 -57.26
N ASP A 221 -23.62 -19.49 -57.08
CA ASP A 221 -24.25 -20.74 -57.54
C ASP A 221 -25.05 -21.47 -56.44
N GLY A 222 -25.53 -20.74 -55.41
CA GLY A 222 -26.42 -21.30 -54.38
C GLY A 222 -25.74 -22.07 -53.25
N TYR A 223 -24.41 -22.15 -53.23
CA TYR A 223 -23.64 -22.73 -52.12
C TYR A 223 -23.23 -21.64 -51.13
N SER A 224 -23.60 -21.84 -49.86
CA SER A 224 -23.05 -21.08 -48.74
C SER A 224 -22.30 -22.01 -47.80
N TYR A 225 -21.12 -21.58 -47.37
CA TYR A 225 -20.37 -22.25 -46.33
C TYR A 225 -20.02 -21.23 -45.25
N SER A 226 -20.31 -21.62 -44.01
CA SER A 226 -20.01 -20.80 -42.84
C SER A 226 -19.37 -21.66 -41.78
N GLY A 227 -18.53 -21.03 -40.98
CA GLY A 227 -17.79 -21.72 -39.95
C GLY A 227 -16.95 -20.77 -39.16
N PHE A 228 -16.13 -21.34 -38.28
CA PHE A 228 -15.20 -20.57 -37.48
C PHE A 228 -13.78 -20.95 -37.85
N VAL A 229 -12.95 -19.96 -38.16
CA VAL A 229 -11.51 -20.15 -38.39
C VAL A 229 -10.70 -19.41 -37.34
N ASN A 230 -9.57 -19.99 -36.94
CA ASN A 230 -8.59 -19.28 -36.15
C ASN A 230 -7.81 -18.34 -37.08
N VAL A 231 -8.09 -17.04 -36.99
CA VAL A 231 -7.33 -16.02 -37.70
C VAL A 231 -6.29 -15.42 -36.79
N ARG A 232 -5.08 -15.26 -37.33
CA ARG A 232 -4.01 -14.48 -36.72
C ARG A 232 -4.13 -13.05 -37.22
N LYS A 233 -4.37 -12.11 -36.32
CA LYS A 233 -4.36 -10.68 -36.63
C LYS A 233 -3.17 -10.03 -35.94
N THR A 234 -2.38 -9.30 -36.71
CA THR A 234 -1.40 -8.36 -36.19
C THR A 234 -2.11 -7.05 -35.90
N ARG A 235 -1.97 -6.54 -34.68
CA ARG A 235 -2.45 -5.21 -34.31
C ARG A 235 -1.27 -4.37 -33.84
N THR A 236 -1.07 -3.21 -34.45
CA THR A 236 -0.18 -2.20 -33.89
C THR A 236 -0.86 -1.58 -32.67
N MET A 237 -0.20 -1.61 -31.51
CA MET A 237 -0.68 -0.88 -30.35
C MET A 237 -0.73 0.62 -30.65
N GLN A 238 -1.88 1.25 -30.37
CA GLN A 238 -2.09 2.69 -30.57
C GLN A 238 -1.76 3.52 -29.33
N ILE A 239 -1.60 2.89 -28.15
CA ILE A 239 -1.30 3.60 -26.91
C ILE A 239 0.20 3.88 -26.88
N ASN A 240 0.58 5.16 -26.86
CA ASN A 240 1.97 5.59 -26.80
C ASN A 240 2.43 5.84 -25.37
N SER A 241 1.54 6.36 -24.51
CA SER A 241 1.86 6.56 -23.10
C SER A 241 0.65 6.42 -22.18
N ILE A 242 0.93 6.04 -20.92
CA ILE A 242 -0.04 6.03 -19.82
C ILE A 242 0.49 6.92 -18.70
N PHE A 243 -0.28 7.93 -18.31
CA PHE A 243 -0.02 8.79 -17.17
C PHE A 243 -0.79 8.28 -15.96
N ILE A 244 -0.12 8.20 -14.81
CA ILE A 244 -0.69 7.68 -13.57
C ILE A 244 -0.39 8.64 -12.43
N TYR A 245 -1.42 9.31 -11.92
CA TYR A 245 -1.34 10.17 -10.73
C TYR A 245 -1.74 9.40 -9.47
N THR A 246 -0.91 9.48 -8.42
CA THR A 246 -1.07 8.65 -7.19
C THR A 246 -1.12 9.45 -5.87
N PRO A 247 -2.15 10.29 -5.66
CA PRO A 247 -2.34 11.08 -4.43
C PRO A 247 -2.88 10.25 -3.26
N TYR A 248 -2.52 10.60 -2.02
CA TYR A 248 -3.07 9.93 -0.83
C TYR A 248 -3.87 10.86 0.07
N TYR A 249 -4.84 10.26 0.75
CA TYR A 249 -5.51 10.84 1.91
C TYR A 249 -5.27 9.95 3.13
N VAL A 250 -4.90 10.56 4.25
CA VAL A 250 -4.54 9.85 5.48
C VAL A 250 -5.81 9.57 6.26
N VAL A 251 -6.19 8.30 6.32
CA VAL A 251 -7.52 7.88 6.77
C VAL A 251 -7.53 7.58 8.26
N SER A 252 -6.49 6.90 8.72
CA SER A 252 -6.36 6.45 10.11
C SER A 252 -4.90 6.12 10.43
N LYS A 253 -4.66 5.89 11.72
CA LYS A 253 -3.38 5.46 12.27
C LYS A 253 -3.63 4.19 13.07
N GLU A 254 -2.86 3.14 12.80
CA GLU A 254 -3.02 1.84 13.45
C GLU A 254 -1.68 1.18 13.75
N GLU A 255 -1.67 0.26 14.70
CA GLU A 255 -0.54 -0.62 14.95
C GLU A 255 -0.60 -1.81 13.99
N ILE A 256 0.50 -2.08 13.28
CA ILE A 256 0.63 -3.24 12.40
C ILE A 256 1.88 -4.03 12.74
N GLU A 257 1.84 -5.34 12.49
CA GLU A 257 3.00 -6.20 12.60
C GLU A 257 3.65 -6.37 11.22
N VAL A 258 4.94 -6.05 11.12
CA VAL A 258 5.77 -6.25 9.93
C VAL A 258 7.00 -7.04 10.32
N ALA A 259 7.18 -8.21 9.72
CA ALA A 259 8.31 -9.10 10.00
C ALA A 259 8.52 -9.37 11.51
N GLY A 260 7.43 -9.62 12.25
CA GLY A 260 7.48 -9.93 13.69
C GLY A 260 7.66 -8.72 14.62
N LYS A 261 7.72 -7.49 14.07
CA LYS A 261 7.86 -6.25 14.84
C LYS A 261 6.62 -5.38 14.66
N LYS A 262 6.17 -4.77 15.76
CA LYS A 262 5.06 -3.83 15.77
C LYS A 262 5.54 -2.45 15.34
N TYR A 263 4.79 -1.82 14.45
CA TYR A 263 5.04 -0.48 13.97
C TYR A 263 3.75 0.34 14.00
N THR A 264 3.91 1.64 14.17
CA THR A 264 2.86 2.59 13.83
C THR A 264 2.79 2.75 12.31
N ALA A 265 1.62 2.48 11.73
CA ALA A 265 1.36 2.74 10.32
C ALA A 265 0.26 3.79 10.12
N TYR A 266 0.45 4.61 9.10
CA TYR A 266 -0.58 5.49 8.58
C TYR A 266 -1.30 4.76 7.44
N LYS A 267 -2.60 4.53 7.61
CA LYS A 267 -3.46 4.00 6.55
C LYS A 267 -3.78 5.13 5.58
N LEU A 268 -3.46 4.92 4.32
CA LEU A 268 -3.59 5.86 3.24
C LEU A 268 -4.63 5.33 2.24
N LEU A 269 -5.54 6.19 1.80
CA LEU A 269 -6.46 5.93 0.70
C LEU A 269 -5.97 6.69 -0.54
N ASN A 270 -5.92 6.01 -1.68
CA ASN A 270 -5.55 6.58 -2.97
C ASN A 270 -6.60 6.28 -4.03
N GLU A 271 -6.75 7.26 -4.92
CA GLU A 271 -7.34 7.10 -6.23
C GLU A 271 -6.22 7.18 -7.24
N GLN A 272 -5.87 6.04 -7.82
CA GLN A 272 -4.92 6.00 -8.91
C GLN A 272 -5.65 6.48 -10.16
N LEU A 273 -5.38 7.71 -10.57
CA LEU A 273 -5.98 8.31 -11.76
C LEU A 273 -5.07 8.01 -12.94
N SER A 274 -5.63 7.40 -13.97
CA SER A 274 -4.89 7.04 -15.18
C SER A 274 -5.49 7.67 -16.43
N LYS A 275 -4.63 8.14 -17.32
CA LYS A 275 -4.98 8.65 -18.65
C LYS A 275 -4.03 8.07 -19.68
N SER A 276 -4.56 7.58 -20.79
CA SER A 276 -3.76 7.01 -21.87
C SER A 276 -3.78 7.94 -23.08
N ASN A 277 -2.63 8.15 -23.72
CA ASN A 277 -2.53 8.85 -24.99
C ASN A 277 -2.44 7.84 -26.15
N VAL A 278 -3.31 8.01 -27.15
CA VAL A 278 -3.50 7.11 -28.29
C VAL A 278 -2.93 7.64 -29.62
N ASN A 279 -2.32 8.83 -29.64
CA ASN A 279 -1.86 9.49 -30.88
C ASN A 279 -0.33 9.55 -31.01
N THR A 280 0.17 9.34 -32.24
CA THR A 280 1.60 9.37 -32.66
C THR A 280 2.32 10.71 -32.48
N ILE A 281 1.63 11.75 -32.03
CA ILE A 281 2.22 13.04 -31.67
C ILE A 281 1.42 13.55 -30.46
N ALA A 282 1.99 13.44 -29.26
CA ALA A 282 1.44 14.13 -28.09
C ALA A 282 1.54 15.64 -28.35
N LYS A 283 0.39 16.31 -28.48
CA LYS A 283 0.32 17.78 -28.59
C LYS A 283 0.03 18.46 -27.24
N ASP A 284 -0.41 17.68 -26.25
CA ASP A 284 -0.75 18.17 -24.92
C ASP A 284 0.44 17.92 -23.97
N ASP A 285 0.84 18.94 -23.19
CA ASP A 285 1.84 18.77 -22.14
C ASP A 285 1.26 17.88 -21.04
N PRO A 286 1.87 16.72 -20.73
CA PRO A 286 1.37 15.85 -19.69
C PRO A 286 1.29 16.46 -18.29
N ASN A 287 2.09 17.50 -18.04
CA ASN A 287 2.02 18.25 -16.79
C ASN A 287 0.65 18.93 -16.64
N ASP A 288 0.01 19.33 -17.75
CA ASP A 288 -1.30 19.97 -17.73
C ASP A 288 -2.43 19.03 -17.29
N PHE A 289 -2.26 17.71 -17.38
CA PHE A 289 -3.30 16.75 -16.98
C PHE A 289 -3.65 16.79 -15.50
N PHE A 290 -2.72 17.24 -14.64
CA PHE A 290 -2.91 17.28 -13.19
C PHE A 290 -2.42 18.60 -12.54
N ASN A 291 -1.89 19.55 -13.32
CA ASN A 291 -1.44 20.86 -12.80
C ASN A 291 -2.54 21.92 -12.74
N ASP A 292 -3.73 21.70 -13.30
CA ASP A 292 -4.79 22.67 -13.11
C ASP A 292 -5.34 22.60 -11.67
N LYS A 293 -5.38 23.77 -11.02
CA LYS A 293 -5.77 23.89 -9.60
C LYS A 293 -7.15 23.32 -9.33
N TYR A 294 -8.08 23.46 -10.27
CA TYR A 294 -9.46 23.01 -10.12
C TYR A 294 -9.55 21.48 -10.05
N THR A 295 -8.84 20.77 -10.92
CA THR A 295 -8.74 19.32 -10.92
C THR A 295 -8.04 18.81 -9.67
N SER A 296 -6.96 19.47 -9.24
CA SER A 296 -6.25 19.13 -7.99
C SER A 296 -7.15 19.28 -6.75
N ASP A 297 -7.90 20.40 -6.66
CA ASP A 297 -8.84 20.65 -5.57
C ASP A 297 -9.99 19.63 -5.57
N LYS A 298 -10.51 19.26 -6.75
CA LYS A 298 -11.53 18.20 -6.89
C LYS A 298 -11.02 16.83 -6.47
N ILE A 299 -9.80 16.45 -6.87
CA ILE A 299 -9.19 15.18 -6.47
C ILE A 299 -9.04 15.13 -4.94
N LYS A 300 -8.54 16.21 -4.36
CA LYS A 300 -8.40 16.35 -2.90
C LYS A 300 -9.75 16.23 -2.20
N GLU A 301 -10.78 16.92 -2.68
CA GLU A 301 -12.13 16.87 -2.11
C GLU A 301 -12.75 15.46 -2.21
N ASN A 302 -12.64 14.81 -3.38
CA ASN A 302 -13.14 13.46 -3.60
C ASN A 302 -12.49 12.45 -2.65
N LEU A 303 -11.17 12.51 -2.51
CA LEU A 303 -10.43 11.64 -1.60
C LEU A 303 -10.81 11.89 -0.14
N ALA A 304 -10.95 13.15 0.27
CA ALA A 304 -11.41 13.48 1.62
C ALA A 304 -12.83 12.97 1.87
N ASN A 305 -13.74 13.12 0.90
CA ASN A 305 -15.12 12.63 0.98
C ASN A 305 -15.22 11.11 1.07
N ARG A 306 -14.33 10.38 0.39
CA ARG A 306 -14.26 8.91 0.45
C ARG A 306 -13.55 8.41 1.69
N GLY A 307 -12.47 9.08 2.10
CA GLY A 307 -11.69 8.75 3.28
C GLY A 307 -12.46 8.96 4.60
N ARG A 308 -13.32 9.99 4.66
CA ARG A 308 -14.15 10.23 5.85
C ARG A 308 -15.13 9.07 6.09
N GLY A 309 -14.93 8.37 7.20
CA GLY A 309 -15.71 7.20 7.58
C GLY A 309 -15.37 5.94 6.77
N TRP A 310 -14.29 5.93 6.00
CA TRP A 310 -13.89 4.79 5.15
C TRP A 310 -13.78 3.47 5.92
N ASP A 311 -13.50 3.51 7.22
CA ASP A 311 -13.40 2.32 8.05
C ASP A 311 -14.76 1.73 8.48
N THR A 312 -15.89 2.41 8.20
CA THR A 312 -17.23 1.88 8.52
C THR A 312 -17.83 1.04 7.38
N PRO A 313 -18.57 -0.04 7.70
CA PRO A 313 -19.24 -0.87 6.69
C PRO A 313 -20.21 -0.09 5.79
N GLU A 314 -20.94 0.86 6.36
CA GLU A 314 -21.96 1.67 5.67
C GLU A 314 -21.30 2.55 4.61
N LYS A 315 -20.18 3.20 4.96
CA LYS A 315 -19.46 4.07 4.03
C LYS A 315 -18.84 3.28 2.88
N LYS A 316 -18.28 2.11 3.17
CA LYS A 316 -17.77 1.19 2.15
C LYS A 316 -18.89 0.76 1.19
N ALA A 317 -20.05 0.39 1.71
CA ALA A 317 -21.19 -0.01 0.89
C ALA A 317 -21.68 1.15 -0.01
N GLU A 318 -21.79 2.37 0.53
CA GLU A 318 -22.18 3.57 -0.21
C GLU A 318 -21.23 3.84 -1.39
N ILE A 319 -19.91 3.80 -1.14
CA ILE A 319 -18.90 4.05 -2.17
C ILE A 319 -18.92 2.96 -3.23
N LEU A 320 -19.00 1.68 -2.82
CA LEU A 320 -19.05 0.56 -3.76
C LEU A 320 -20.30 0.62 -4.63
N GLU A 321 -21.47 0.92 -4.07
CA GLU A 321 -22.70 1.06 -4.86
C GLU A 321 -22.57 2.18 -5.91
N LYS A 322 -22.02 3.34 -5.53
CA LYS A 322 -21.70 4.43 -6.48
C LYS A 322 -20.79 3.95 -7.60
N MET A 323 -19.71 3.23 -7.28
CA MET A 323 -18.80 2.64 -8.28
C MET A 323 -19.48 1.62 -9.20
N GLN A 324 -20.49 0.88 -8.74
CA GLN A 324 -21.25 -0.03 -9.62
C GLN A 324 -22.19 0.69 -10.59
N THR A 325 -22.64 1.89 -10.22
CA THR A 325 -23.53 2.72 -11.06
C THR A 325 -22.77 3.54 -12.10
N GLN A 326 -21.56 3.99 -11.76
CA GLN A 326 -20.61 4.58 -12.68
C GLN A 326 -19.94 3.41 -13.42
N THR A 327 -20.53 2.97 -14.53
CA THR A 327 -20.14 1.80 -15.34
C THR A 327 -18.64 1.49 -15.26
N GLY A 328 -18.28 0.37 -14.63
CA GLY A 328 -16.88 -0.02 -14.39
C GLY A 328 -16.02 0.06 -15.66
N LEU A 329 -14.80 0.58 -15.49
CA LEU A 329 -13.83 0.98 -16.53
C LEU A 329 -14.17 2.26 -17.30
N ALA A 330 -15.34 2.87 -17.13
CA ALA A 330 -15.60 4.18 -17.70
C ALA A 330 -14.76 5.24 -16.99
N THR A 331 -14.28 6.20 -17.76
CA THR A 331 -13.60 7.36 -17.24
C THR A 331 -14.55 8.19 -16.37
N ASN A 332 -14.03 8.85 -15.34
CA ASN A 332 -14.79 9.85 -14.59
C ASN A 332 -15.15 11.05 -15.50
N GLU A 333 -15.88 12.03 -14.96
CA GLU A 333 -16.32 13.23 -15.70
C GLU A 333 -15.17 14.01 -16.35
N GLN A 334 -13.93 13.82 -15.86
CA GLN A 334 -12.72 14.45 -16.34
C GLN A 334 -11.92 13.57 -17.33
N GLY A 335 -12.41 12.37 -17.68
CA GLY A 335 -11.75 11.49 -18.64
C GLY A 335 -10.67 10.58 -18.04
N TYR A 336 -10.62 10.40 -16.72
CA TYR A 336 -9.64 9.52 -16.05
C TYR A 336 -10.24 8.17 -15.65
N SER A 337 -9.48 7.09 -15.85
CA SER A 337 -9.77 5.80 -15.24
C SER A 337 -9.28 5.81 -13.79
N VAL A 338 -10.16 5.46 -12.85
CA VAL A 338 -9.88 5.52 -11.40
C VAL A 338 -9.84 4.11 -10.83
N ASN A 339 -8.71 3.73 -10.22
CA ASN A 339 -8.60 2.54 -9.39
C ASN A 339 -8.41 2.95 -7.94
N LEU A 340 -9.01 2.20 -7.01
CA LEU A 340 -8.83 2.45 -5.58
C LEU A 340 -7.63 1.68 -5.06
N GLN A 341 -6.87 2.32 -4.18
CA GLN A 341 -5.76 1.71 -3.46
C GLN A 341 -5.83 2.06 -1.98
N GLU A 342 -5.60 1.07 -1.12
CA GLU A 342 -5.25 1.28 0.28
C GLU A 342 -3.76 1.01 0.46
N SER A 343 -3.07 1.81 1.27
CA SER A 343 -1.65 1.61 1.58
C SER A 343 -1.37 1.85 3.06
N TRP A 344 -0.37 1.16 3.59
CA TRP A 344 0.09 1.33 4.97
C TRP A 344 1.53 1.82 4.96
N TYR A 345 1.71 3.09 5.29
CA TYR A 345 3.03 3.71 5.37
C TYR A 345 3.58 3.63 6.80
N VAL A 346 4.79 3.11 6.94
CA VAL A 346 5.51 3.06 8.22
C VAL A 346 6.67 4.07 8.17
N PRO A 347 6.61 5.18 8.92
CA PRO A 347 7.64 6.22 8.92
C PRO A 347 9.03 5.71 9.26
N GLU A 348 9.12 4.82 10.25
CA GLU A 348 10.40 4.28 10.72
C GLU A 348 11.12 3.48 9.62
N LEU A 349 10.36 2.83 8.74
CA LEU A 349 10.87 2.09 7.58
C LEU A 349 11.01 2.98 6.34
N GLY A 350 10.30 4.11 6.27
CA GLY A 350 10.26 4.99 5.11
C GLY A 350 9.56 4.36 3.90
N LEU A 351 8.74 3.34 4.14
CA LEU A 351 8.18 2.47 3.10
C LEU A 351 6.68 2.23 3.31
N ILE A 352 5.99 2.00 2.19
CA ILE A 352 4.67 1.37 2.22
C ILE A 352 4.90 -0.13 2.42
N VAL A 353 4.47 -0.66 3.56
CA VAL A 353 4.72 -2.05 3.96
C VAL A 353 3.60 -3.00 3.53
N LYS A 354 2.44 -2.44 3.19
CA LYS A 354 1.29 -3.16 2.65
C LYS A 354 0.54 -2.25 1.69
N SER A 355 0.05 -2.78 0.58
CA SER A 355 -0.94 -2.11 -0.28
C SER A 355 -2.00 -3.08 -0.75
N ARG A 356 -3.22 -2.59 -0.95
CA ARG A 356 -4.32 -3.31 -1.57
C ARG A 356 -4.82 -2.50 -2.75
N PHE A 357 -4.91 -3.15 -3.90
CA PHE A 357 -5.35 -2.56 -5.15
C PHE A 357 -6.69 -3.17 -5.53
N PHE A 358 -7.66 -2.31 -5.74
CA PHE A 358 -9.02 -2.69 -6.10
C PHE A 358 -9.25 -2.31 -7.56
N ASP A 359 -9.96 -3.18 -8.29
CA ASP A 359 -10.36 -2.86 -9.65
C ASP A 359 -11.43 -1.75 -9.68
N GLY A 360 -11.85 -1.34 -10.89
CA GLY A 360 -12.89 -0.32 -11.07
C GLY A 360 -14.26 -0.70 -10.47
N THR A 361 -14.44 -1.92 -9.98
CA THR A 361 -15.64 -2.36 -9.24
C THR A 361 -15.44 -2.33 -7.72
N GLY A 362 -14.23 -2.09 -7.23
CA GLY A 362 -13.88 -2.15 -5.81
C GLY A 362 -13.58 -3.56 -5.30
N ALA A 363 -13.44 -4.55 -6.19
CA ALA A 363 -13.00 -5.90 -5.83
C ALA A 363 -11.49 -5.94 -5.70
N LEU A 364 -10.98 -6.55 -4.62
CA LEU A 364 -9.55 -6.69 -4.37
C LEU A 364 -8.90 -7.53 -5.48
N GLN A 365 -8.06 -6.89 -6.29
CA GLN A 365 -7.37 -7.54 -7.41
C GLN A 365 -5.95 -7.96 -7.02
N MET A 366 -5.29 -7.16 -6.19
CA MET A 366 -3.90 -7.37 -5.83
C MET A 366 -3.60 -6.86 -4.42
N GLU A 367 -2.77 -7.57 -3.67
CA GLU A 367 -2.18 -7.12 -2.41
C GLU A 367 -0.65 -7.16 -2.56
N SER A 368 0.05 -6.17 -2.04
CA SER A 368 1.50 -6.24 -1.82
C SER A 368 1.78 -6.18 -0.33
N ARG A 369 2.74 -6.94 0.18
CA ARG A 369 3.15 -6.86 1.58
C ARG A 369 4.60 -7.27 1.81
N ILE A 370 5.22 -6.70 2.84
CA ILE A 370 6.50 -7.16 3.37
C ILE A 370 6.26 -8.45 4.16
N VAL A 371 7.04 -9.48 3.85
CA VAL A 371 7.00 -10.80 4.49
C VAL A 371 8.10 -10.92 5.54
N SER A 372 9.31 -10.44 5.23
CA SER A 372 10.43 -10.44 6.18
C SER A 372 11.42 -9.33 5.90
N ILE A 373 12.19 -8.95 6.93
CA ILE A 373 13.31 -8.03 6.84
C ILE A 373 14.51 -8.76 7.44
N LYS A 374 15.59 -8.87 6.68
CA LYS A 374 16.81 -9.61 7.04
C LYS A 374 18.04 -8.71 6.99
#